data_AF-A0A9W7XR92-F1
#
_entry.id   AF-A0A9W7XR92-F1
#
_cell.length_a   1.000
_cell.length_b   1.000
_cell.length_c   1.000
_cell.angle_alpha   90.00
_cell.angle_beta   90.00
_cell.angle_gamma   90.00
#
_symmetry.space_group_name_H-M   'P 1'
#
loop_
_entity.id
_entity.type
_entity.pdbx_description
1 polymer ?
#
loop_
_entity_poly.entity_id
_entity_poly.type
_entity_poly.pdbx_seq_one_letter_code
_entity_poly.pdbx_strand_id
1 'polypeptide(L)'
;VKAPLADIRGKVESAHNDLASKLDYVDSRLRYRAAIREKRQLLRLFIDLSQLLDRADAVLKEAADMGAVVTDREYVKCLERAAADVSQIRYFARKGAGHPFVQQAAECVRKIESTLLAALDQSLARCISVYLDARQQGADEAGGGDAAAMIAQCLRAYSTVEEGERAEDIMRSRLVRPFVAEALGDQGGGKGMGMDPHVFAPMLQKILGFVGRVGVPLADSVETHFPASGYALESRVFWREIATTMMGALPLLFVPGMPDRFHHNYLATCRFMSAFGAMFASIGEDSALDELLAAEPSYAEFNRKWQLSAYFTIRKKHVVDVLAGRGAGRRGADDAQSGMARSPGLGAARSRSGAPSPAAGLVAHGAQASGAEHDAVVQARLDAGLHTEAAAKAIWAISRCWASDVYLEPLAARFWQLTIQVVLWYRQTTGQTLGQLVKANSALAGAAALESPEIDELLQHVHDSWVSRALVADQIRTASCQLPVPPQMPPALGADGESADA
;
A
#
# COMPACT_ATOMS: atom_id res chain seq x y z
N VAL A 1 38.33 62.34 66.30
CA VAL A 1 37.73 61.09 65.74
C VAL A 1 38.04 60.88 64.24
N LYS A 2 38.29 61.90 63.41
CA LYS A 2 38.48 61.73 61.94
C LYS A 2 39.81 61.08 61.48
N ALA A 3 40.92 61.29 62.19
CA ALA A 3 42.23 60.77 61.79
C ALA A 3 42.35 59.22 61.79
N PRO A 4 41.91 58.47 62.83
CA PRO A 4 42.01 57.01 62.83
C PRO A 4 41.11 56.32 61.79
N LEU A 5 39.98 56.94 61.42
CA LEU A 5 39.08 56.41 60.38
C LEU A 5 39.68 56.51 58.96
N ALA A 6 40.46 57.56 58.69
CA ALA A 6 41.14 57.72 57.40
C ALA A 6 42.28 56.71 57.22
N ASP A 7 43.02 56.41 58.30
CA ASP A 7 44.07 55.38 58.31
C ASP A 7 43.49 53.97 58.13
N ILE A 8 42.38 53.65 58.80
CA ILE A 8 41.66 52.38 58.59
C ILE A 8 41.13 52.29 57.15
N ARG A 9 40.57 53.37 56.61
CA ARG A 9 40.11 53.41 55.21
C ARG A 9 41.25 53.17 54.23
N GLY A 10 42.42 53.81 54.42
CA GLY A 10 43.59 53.59 53.57
C GLY A 10 44.13 52.16 53.65
N LYS A 11 44.10 51.54 54.84
CA LYS A 11 44.45 50.11 55.02
C LYS A 11 43.45 49.18 54.34
N VAL A 12 42.15 49.50 54.40
CA VAL A 12 41.09 48.73 53.71
C VAL A 12 41.21 48.88 52.20
N GLU A 13 41.46 50.07 51.67
CA GLU A 13 41.68 50.30 50.23
C GLU A 13 42.96 49.60 49.74
N SER A 14 44.04 49.63 50.52
CA SER A 14 45.28 48.89 50.23
C SER A 14 45.06 47.37 50.23
N ALA A 15 44.39 46.84 51.26
CA ALA A 15 44.04 45.42 51.33
C ALA A 15 43.11 45.01 50.19
N HIS A 16 42.14 45.84 49.82
CA HIS A 16 41.23 45.61 48.70
C HIS A 16 41.98 45.57 47.37
N ASN A 17 42.92 46.49 47.14
CA ASN A 17 43.75 46.50 45.93
C ASN A 17 44.69 45.29 45.85
N ASP A 18 45.28 44.89 46.98
CA ASP A 18 46.11 43.68 47.04
C ASP A 18 45.28 42.42 46.78
N LEU A 19 44.07 42.33 47.35
CA LEU A 19 43.13 41.23 47.10
C LEU A 19 42.66 41.19 45.64
N ALA A 20 42.34 42.34 45.04
CA ALA A 20 41.97 42.45 43.64
C ALA A 20 43.11 41.98 42.72
N SER A 21 44.35 42.39 43.00
CA SER A 21 45.52 41.95 42.23
C SER A 21 45.77 40.43 42.33
N LYS A 22 45.55 39.86 43.52
CA LYS A 22 45.64 38.40 43.74
C LYS A 22 44.51 37.65 43.05
N LEU A 23 43.30 38.22 43.03
CA LEU A 23 42.15 37.67 42.34
C LEU A 23 42.41 37.63 40.82
N ASP A 24 42.86 38.74 40.23
CA ASP A 24 43.24 38.81 38.81
C ASP A 24 44.36 37.81 38.45
N TYR A 25 45.36 37.68 39.32
CA TYR A 25 46.41 36.69 39.15
C TYR A 25 45.86 35.25 39.15
N VAL A 26 44.99 34.91 40.10
CA VAL A 26 44.34 33.58 40.15
C VAL A 26 43.48 33.35 38.91
N ASP A 27 42.69 34.34 38.49
CA ASP A 27 41.85 34.27 37.28
C ASP A 27 42.69 34.02 36.02
N SER A 28 43.80 34.73 35.86
CA SER A 28 44.72 34.51 34.74
C SER A 28 45.31 33.08 34.74
N ARG A 29 45.63 32.53 35.92
CA ARG A 29 46.14 31.16 36.07
C ARG A 29 45.05 30.12 35.83
N LEU A 30 43.80 30.40 36.21
CA LEU A 30 42.66 29.53 35.92
C LEU A 30 42.39 29.48 34.41
N ARG A 31 42.40 30.63 33.72
CA ARG A 31 42.28 30.71 32.25
C ARG A 31 43.41 29.96 31.55
N TYR A 32 44.65 30.12 32.01
CA TYR A 32 45.79 29.38 31.47
C TYR A 32 45.64 27.86 31.67
N ARG A 33 45.21 27.41 32.85
CA ARG A 33 44.93 25.99 33.12
C ARG A 33 43.78 25.46 32.28
N ALA A 34 42.74 26.25 32.03
CA ALA A 34 41.63 25.88 31.15
C ALA A 34 42.14 25.66 29.71
N ALA A 35 42.93 26.59 29.17
CA ALA A 35 43.51 26.46 27.83
C ALA A 35 44.44 25.24 27.69
N ILE A 36 45.23 24.91 28.72
CA ILE A 36 46.05 23.69 28.72
C ILE A 36 45.17 22.43 28.70
N ARG A 37 44.09 22.39 29.49
CA ARG A 37 43.19 21.24 29.53
C ARG A 37 42.53 21.01 28.17
N GLU A 38 42.09 22.07 27.53
CA GLU A 38 41.51 22.03 26.19
C GLU A 38 42.50 21.49 25.14
N LYS A 39 43.72 22.04 25.09
CA LYS A 39 44.78 21.55 24.19
C LYS A 39 45.13 20.08 24.44
N ARG A 40 45.19 19.65 25.71
CA ARG A 40 45.47 18.25 26.07
C ARG A 40 44.33 17.32 25.65
N GLN A 41 43.08 17.75 25.82
CA GLN A 41 41.90 17.00 25.38
C GLN A 41 41.88 16.83 23.86
N LEU A 42 42.25 17.88 23.12
CA LEU A 42 42.34 17.87 21.66
C LEU A 42 43.47 16.96 21.14
N LEU A 43 44.66 17.03 21.75
CA LEU A 43 45.75 16.11 21.40
C LEU A 43 45.38 14.65 21.66
N ARG A 44 44.66 14.39 22.76
CA ARG A 44 44.15 13.05 23.07
C ARG A 44 43.21 12.56 21.96
N LEU A 45 42.27 13.41 21.54
CA LEU A 45 41.35 13.12 20.45
C LEU A 45 42.07 12.76 19.14
N PHE A 46 43.12 13.48 18.78
CA PHE A 46 43.88 13.19 17.56
C PHE A 46 44.66 11.88 17.63
N ILE A 47 45.27 11.59 18.78
CA ILE A 47 45.96 10.32 19.01
C ILE A 47 44.95 9.17 18.91
N ASP A 48 43.82 9.28 19.62
CA ASP A 48 42.79 8.26 19.64
C ASP A 48 42.20 8.05 18.22
N LEU A 49 41.95 9.13 17.46
CA LEU A 49 41.49 9.04 16.06
C LEU A 49 42.52 8.36 15.15
N SER A 50 43.80 8.72 15.24
CA SER A 50 44.85 8.09 14.42
C SER A 50 44.98 6.58 14.69
N GLN A 51 44.95 6.18 15.95
CA GLN A 51 45.02 4.77 16.35
C GLN A 51 43.80 3.98 15.88
N LEU A 52 42.61 4.59 15.94
CA LEU A 52 41.39 3.96 15.43
C LEU A 52 41.40 3.81 13.91
N LEU A 53 41.93 4.80 13.18
CA LEU A 53 42.08 4.71 11.72
C LEU A 53 43.03 3.57 11.32
N ASP A 54 44.21 3.49 11.97
CA ASP A 54 45.17 2.41 11.70
C ASP A 54 44.59 1.03 12.05
N ARG A 55 43.86 0.95 13.17
CA ARG A 55 43.19 -0.27 13.59
C ARG A 55 42.08 -0.68 12.63
N ALA A 56 41.23 0.25 12.18
CA ALA A 56 40.15 -0.05 11.24
C ALA A 56 40.71 -0.50 9.88
N ASP A 57 41.79 0.14 9.39
CA ASP A 57 42.48 -0.29 8.17
C ASP A 57 43.11 -1.68 8.32
N ALA A 58 43.68 -1.99 9.49
CA ALA A 58 44.22 -3.32 9.78
C ALA A 58 43.12 -4.40 9.82
N VAL A 59 41.98 -4.14 10.46
CA VAL A 59 40.85 -5.10 10.52
C VAL A 59 40.25 -5.31 9.13
N LEU A 60 40.16 -4.27 8.30
CA LEU A 60 39.67 -4.42 6.92
C LEU A 60 40.65 -5.18 6.03
N LYS A 61 41.96 -4.99 6.21
CA LYS A 61 43.00 -5.78 5.54
C LYS A 61 42.94 -7.24 5.96
N GLU A 62 42.84 -7.50 7.27
CA GLU A 62 42.67 -8.85 7.82
C GLU A 62 41.42 -9.52 7.22
N ALA A 63 40.30 -8.80 7.15
CA ALA A 63 39.08 -9.29 6.51
C ALA A 63 39.30 -9.60 5.02
N ALA A 64 39.96 -8.71 4.26
CA ALA A 64 40.26 -8.93 2.85
C ALA A 64 41.15 -10.17 2.63
N ASP A 65 42.15 -10.38 3.48
CA ASP A 65 43.05 -11.54 3.43
C ASP A 65 42.34 -12.83 3.85
N MET A 66 41.41 -12.75 4.81
CA MET A 66 40.59 -13.88 5.28
C MET A 66 39.56 -14.36 4.27
N GLY A 67 39.14 -13.52 3.32
CA GLY A 67 38.09 -13.82 2.33
C GLY A 67 38.35 -15.04 1.43
N ALA A 68 39.54 -15.64 1.46
CA ALA A 68 39.89 -16.84 0.70
C ALA A 68 40.10 -18.11 1.55
N VAL A 69 40.26 -18.01 2.87
CA VAL A 69 40.80 -19.11 3.71
C VAL A 69 39.91 -19.45 4.92
N VAL A 70 39.04 -18.52 5.35
CA VAL A 70 38.33 -18.57 6.63
C VAL A 70 36.82 -18.81 6.44
N THR A 71 36.14 -19.36 7.47
CA THR A 71 34.69 -19.53 7.45
C THR A 71 33.97 -18.18 7.34
N ASP A 72 32.89 -18.17 6.58
CA ASP A 72 32.06 -16.98 6.35
C ASP A 72 31.60 -16.26 7.63
N ARG A 73 31.40 -17.04 8.69
CA ARG A 73 30.98 -16.55 9.99
C ARG A 73 32.05 -15.73 10.69
N GLU A 74 33.32 -16.10 10.55
CA GLU A 74 34.44 -15.33 11.10
C GLU A 74 34.65 -14.03 10.31
N TYR A 75 34.49 -14.08 8.99
CA TYR A 75 34.52 -12.88 8.16
C TYR A 75 33.46 -11.85 8.57
N VAL A 76 32.20 -12.27 8.74
CA VAL A 76 31.10 -11.38 9.19
C VAL A 76 31.37 -10.79 10.57
N LYS A 77 31.93 -11.57 11.51
CA LYS A 77 32.33 -11.05 12.84
C LYS A 77 33.41 -9.97 12.75
N CYS A 78 34.37 -10.11 11.83
CA CYS A 78 35.39 -9.10 11.62
C CYS A 78 34.81 -7.81 11.02
N LEU A 79 33.82 -7.91 10.12
CA LEU A 79 33.08 -6.75 9.62
C LEU A 79 32.27 -6.05 10.71
N GLU A 80 31.62 -6.80 11.61
CA GLU A 80 30.91 -6.23 12.77
C GLU A 80 31.86 -5.46 13.71
N ARG A 81 33.07 -6.00 13.94
CA ARG A 81 34.12 -5.30 14.71
C ARG A 81 34.60 -4.04 14.00
N ALA A 82 34.81 -4.10 12.69
CA ALA A 82 35.19 -2.94 11.89
C ALA A 82 34.10 -1.86 11.89
N ALA A 83 32.82 -2.24 11.87
CA ALA A 83 31.68 -1.34 12.02
C ALA A 83 31.69 -0.57 13.35
N ALA A 84 32.01 -1.24 14.46
CA ALA A 84 32.18 -0.58 15.75
C ALA A 84 33.32 0.45 15.74
N ASP A 85 34.47 0.09 15.14
CA ASP A 85 35.62 0.98 15.02
C ASP A 85 35.27 2.21 14.13
N VAL A 86 34.55 2.01 13.02
CA VAL A 86 34.07 3.08 12.13
C VAL A 86 33.07 4.01 12.83
N SER A 87 32.15 3.47 13.63
CA SER A 87 31.21 4.28 14.42
C SER A 87 31.94 5.19 15.41
N GLN A 88 32.99 4.68 16.07
CA GLN A 88 33.85 5.50 16.93
C GLN A 88 34.64 6.55 16.13
N ILE A 89 35.16 6.20 14.96
CA ILE A 89 35.84 7.14 14.06
C ILE A 89 34.88 8.28 13.67
N ARG A 90 33.62 7.99 13.30
CA ARG A 90 32.59 8.99 12.99
C ARG A 90 32.36 9.93 14.18
N TYR A 91 32.25 9.39 15.40
CA TYR A 91 32.09 10.20 16.60
C TYR A 91 33.27 11.17 16.82
N PHE A 92 34.51 10.68 16.73
CA PHE A 92 35.69 11.53 16.91
C PHE A 92 35.88 12.54 15.78
N ALA A 93 35.58 12.16 14.54
CA ALA A 93 35.59 13.04 13.39
C ALA A 93 34.58 14.18 13.54
N ARG A 94 33.33 13.88 13.97
CA ARG A 94 32.29 14.90 14.26
C ARG A 94 32.75 15.85 15.37
N LYS A 95 33.34 15.31 16.45
CA LYS A 95 33.82 16.11 17.59
C LYS A 95 35.00 17.03 17.26
N GLY A 96 35.83 16.65 16.28
CA GLY A 96 37.03 17.39 15.88
C GLY A 96 36.91 18.15 14.54
N ALA A 97 35.71 18.29 13.98
CA ALA A 97 35.47 18.80 12.61
C ALA A 97 36.10 20.18 12.31
N GLY A 98 36.30 21.02 13.33
CA GLY A 98 36.90 22.35 13.19
C GLY A 98 38.43 22.36 13.03
N HIS A 99 39.10 21.21 13.08
CA HIS A 99 40.56 21.14 13.09
C HIS A 99 41.16 20.63 11.78
N PRO A 100 42.26 21.24 11.28
CA PRO A 100 42.91 20.84 10.01
C PRO A 100 43.32 19.36 9.96
N PHE A 101 43.73 18.78 11.10
CA PHE A 101 44.07 17.37 11.19
C PHE A 101 42.90 16.45 10.82
N VAL A 102 41.69 16.76 11.30
CA VAL A 102 40.49 15.96 11.02
C VAL A 102 40.05 16.14 9.56
N GLN A 103 40.22 17.34 9.00
CA GLN A 103 39.97 17.59 7.57
C GLN A 103 40.92 16.79 6.68
N GLN A 104 42.18 16.68 7.07
CA GLN A 104 43.16 15.83 6.37
C GLN A 104 42.84 14.34 6.52
N ALA A 105 42.34 13.92 7.68
CA ALA A 105 41.93 12.54 7.93
C ALA A 105 40.61 12.16 7.26
N ALA A 106 39.77 13.13 6.86
CA ALA A 106 38.43 12.90 6.34
C ALA A 106 38.41 12.02 5.07
N GLU A 107 39.41 12.16 4.19
CA GLU A 107 39.50 11.30 3.00
C GLU A 107 39.80 9.84 3.37
N CYS A 108 40.66 9.62 4.37
CA CYS A 108 40.97 8.29 4.88
C CYS A 108 39.73 7.67 5.54
N VAL A 109 39.02 8.42 6.38
CA VAL A 109 37.75 8.02 7.00
C VAL A 109 36.76 7.57 5.93
N ARG A 110 36.53 8.40 4.90
CA ARG A 110 35.62 8.09 3.80
C ARG A 110 36.02 6.81 3.06
N LYS A 111 37.32 6.60 2.84
CA LYS A 111 37.83 5.39 2.17
C LYS A 111 37.56 4.14 3.01
N ILE A 112 37.89 4.17 4.30
CA ILE A 112 37.64 3.08 5.25
C ILE A 112 36.15 2.76 5.29
N GLU A 113 35.29 3.77 5.42
CA GLU A 113 33.84 3.62 5.42
C GLU A 113 33.32 2.97 4.13
N SER A 114 33.74 3.49 2.96
CA SER A 114 33.31 2.93 1.67
C SER A 114 33.75 1.48 1.46
N THR A 115 34.93 1.12 1.98
CA THR A 115 35.47 -0.24 1.89
C THR A 115 34.70 -1.18 2.80
N LEU A 116 34.43 -0.76 4.04
CA LEU A 116 33.60 -1.52 4.99
C LEU A 116 32.19 -1.75 4.42
N LEU A 117 31.54 -0.70 3.92
CA LEU A 117 30.18 -0.82 3.38
C LEU A 117 30.14 -1.71 2.14
N ALA A 118 31.13 -1.61 1.24
CA ALA A 118 31.21 -2.51 0.08
C ALA A 118 31.42 -3.98 0.50
N ALA A 119 32.22 -4.24 1.55
CA ALA A 119 32.42 -5.58 2.09
C ALA A 119 31.14 -6.12 2.76
N LEU A 120 30.44 -5.29 3.54
CA LEU A 120 29.14 -5.63 4.14
C LEU A 120 28.07 -5.88 3.08
N ASP A 121 28.05 -5.13 1.98
CA ASP A 121 27.09 -5.32 0.88
C ASP A 121 27.29 -6.71 0.26
N GLN A 122 28.55 -7.07 -0.01
CA GLN A 122 28.92 -8.35 -0.60
C GLN A 122 28.64 -9.51 0.35
N SER A 123 28.97 -9.36 1.64
CA SER A 123 28.72 -10.40 2.64
C SER A 123 27.22 -10.63 2.83
N LEU A 124 26.43 -9.56 2.95
CA LEU A 124 24.98 -9.66 3.09
C LEU A 124 24.33 -10.33 1.88
N ALA A 125 24.70 -9.92 0.66
CA ALA A 125 24.18 -10.52 -0.56
C ALA A 125 24.51 -12.02 -0.65
N ARG A 126 25.72 -12.41 -0.23
CA ARG A 126 26.16 -13.81 -0.21
C ARG A 126 25.45 -14.64 0.87
N CYS A 127 25.23 -14.07 2.06
CA CYS A 127 24.43 -14.73 3.11
C CYS A 127 22.98 -14.93 2.67
N ILE A 128 22.40 -13.94 1.97
CA ILE A 128 21.05 -14.05 1.38
C ILE A 128 21.00 -15.17 0.34
N SER A 129 21.98 -15.29 -0.56
CA SER A 129 21.98 -16.37 -1.56
C SER A 129 22.07 -17.74 -0.91
N VAL A 130 22.96 -17.92 0.07
CA VAL A 130 23.08 -19.19 0.83
C VAL A 130 21.79 -19.52 1.56
N TYR A 131 21.15 -18.52 2.19
CA TYR A 131 19.87 -18.70 2.88
C TYR A 131 18.75 -19.15 1.91
N LEU A 132 18.67 -18.52 0.74
CA LEU A 132 17.71 -18.87 -0.30
C LEU A 132 17.93 -20.29 -0.83
N ASP A 133 19.18 -20.66 -1.13
CA ASP A 133 19.53 -22.00 -1.61
C ASP A 133 19.16 -23.09 -0.60
N ALA A 134 19.47 -22.87 0.68
CA ALA A 134 19.10 -23.78 1.76
C ALA A 134 17.57 -23.98 1.85
N ARG A 135 16.80 -22.89 1.73
CA ARG A 135 15.33 -22.93 1.77
C ARG A 135 14.70 -23.54 0.52
N GLN A 136 15.35 -23.45 -0.63
CA GLN A 136 14.90 -24.10 -1.87
C GLN A 136 15.12 -25.61 -1.85
N GLN A 137 16.25 -26.07 -1.31
CA GLN A 137 16.62 -27.48 -1.28
C GLN A 137 15.92 -28.27 -0.16
N GLY A 138 15.11 -27.61 0.67
CA GLY A 138 14.50 -28.22 1.86
C GLY A 138 15.55 -28.70 2.87
N ALA A 139 16.73 -28.06 2.88
CA ALA A 139 17.82 -28.42 3.75
C ALA A 139 17.42 -28.26 5.22
N ASP A 140 17.96 -29.14 6.08
CA ASP A 140 17.71 -29.18 7.53
C ASP A 140 17.69 -27.78 8.15
N GLU A 141 16.79 -27.57 9.12
CA GLU A 141 16.60 -26.31 9.87
C GLU A 141 17.93 -25.70 10.37
N ALA A 142 18.94 -26.54 10.62
CA ALA A 142 20.27 -26.15 11.08
C ALA A 142 21.07 -25.31 10.06
N GLY A 143 21.04 -25.66 8.76
CA GLY A 143 21.83 -24.96 7.73
C GLY A 143 21.25 -23.60 7.37
N GLY A 144 19.92 -23.52 7.26
CA GLY A 144 19.22 -22.25 7.06
C GLY A 144 19.30 -21.33 8.28
N GLY A 145 19.38 -21.90 9.49
CA GLY A 145 19.52 -21.16 10.74
C GLY A 145 20.85 -20.40 10.84
N ASP A 146 21.98 -21.03 10.50
CA ASP A 146 23.30 -20.37 10.57
C ASP A 146 23.40 -19.22 9.56
N ALA A 147 22.84 -19.38 8.35
CA ALA A 147 22.77 -18.30 7.37
C ALA A 147 21.90 -17.12 7.84
N ALA A 148 20.74 -17.40 8.45
CA ALA A 148 19.88 -16.36 9.00
C ALA A 148 20.54 -15.62 10.19
N ALA A 149 21.28 -16.33 11.04
CA ALA A 149 22.07 -15.73 12.11
C ALA A 149 23.20 -14.83 11.57
N MET A 150 23.84 -15.21 10.46
CA MET A 150 24.81 -14.36 9.76
C MET A 150 24.17 -13.12 9.15
N ILE A 151 22.95 -13.21 8.62
CA ILE A 151 22.17 -12.05 8.15
C ILE A 151 21.90 -11.10 9.32
N ALA A 152 21.43 -11.61 10.47
CA ALA A 152 21.20 -10.79 11.66
C ALA A 152 22.49 -10.08 12.12
N GLN A 153 23.65 -10.75 12.09
CA GLN A 153 24.95 -10.14 12.38
C GLN A 153 25.31 -9.02 11.39
N CYS A 154 25.07 -9.21 10.09
CA CYS A 154 25.25 -8.13 9.11
C CYS A 154 24.34 -6.94 9.43
N LEU A 155 23.06 -7.16 9.75
CA LEU A 155 22.11 -6.09 10.10
C LEU A 155 22.55 -5.30 11.34
N ARG A 156 23.14 -5.96 12.34
CA ARG A 156 23.76 -5.30 13.51
C ARG A 156 24.93 -4.41 13.11
N ALA A 157 25.80 -4.90 12.23
CA ALA A 157 26.90 -4.09 11.70
C ALA A 157 26.38 -2.84 10.96
N TYR A 158 25.35 -2.97 10.11
CA TYR A 158 24.72 -1.82 9.45
C TYR A 158 24.08 -0.84 10.45
N SER A 159 23.39 -1.35 11.47
CA SER A 159 22.78 -0.53 12.52
C SER A 159 23.84 0.25 13.31
N THR A 160 24.99 -0.38 13.60
CA THR A 160 26.13 0.25 14.30
C THR A 160 26.74 1.42 13.50
N VAL A 161 26.72 1.32 12.17
CA VAL A 161 27.22 2.37 11.26
C VAL A 161 26.13 3.41 10.94
N GLU A 162 24.89 3.26 11.43
CA GLU A 162 23.74 4.13 11.09
C GLU A 162 23.30 4.02 9.61
N GLU A 163 23.55 2.88 8.95
CA GLU A 163 23.25 2.64 7.51
C GLU A 163 22.17 1.56 7.30
N GLY A 164 21.10 1.63 8.10
CA GLY A 164 20.04 0.61 8.09
C GLY A 164 19.23 0.53 6.79
N GLU A 165 18.91 1.68 6.18
CA GLU A 165 18.12 1.72 4.93
C GLU A 165 18.83 1.01 3.77
N ARG A 166 20.16 1.12 3.70
CA ARG A 166 20.99 0.43 2.70
C ARG A 166 20.90 -1.09 2.85
N ALA A 167 20.90 -1.59 4.08
CA ALA A 167 20.75 -3.02 4.35
C ALA A 167 19.38 -3.51 3.87
N GLU A 168 18.32 -2.76 4.19
CA GLU A 168 16.96 -3.07 3.71
C GLU A 168 16.88 -3.06 2.18
N ASP A 169 17.52 -2.11 1.49
CA ASP A 169 17.57 -2.05 0.02
C ASP A 169 18.22 -3.29 -0.60
N ILE A 170 19.30 -3.78 0.01
CA ILE A 170 19.96 -5.01 -0.44
C ILE A 170 19.05 -6.21 -0.20
N MET A 171 18.39 -6.29 0.96
CA MET A 171 17.40 -7.34 1.20
C MET A 171 16.25 -7.26 0.19
N ARG A 172 15.65 -6.09 -0.05
CA ARG A 172 14.60 -5.90 -1.06
C ARG A 172 15.03 -6.39 -2.44
N SER A 173 16.20 -5.93 -2.90
CA SER A 173 16.69 -6.21 -4.25
C SER A 173 17.18 -7.65 -4.46
N ARG A 174 17.73 -8.31 -3.44
CA ARG A 174 18.30 -9.67 -3.54
C ARG A 174 17.38 -10.76 -3.01
N LEU A 175 16.58 -10.48 -2.00
CA LEU A 175 15.69 -11.45 -1.36
C LEU A 175 14.31 -11.47 -2.01
N VAL A 176 13.67 -10.32 -2.18
CA VAL A 176 12.23 -10.26 -2.53
C VAL A 176 11.99 -10.02 -4.01
N ARG A 177 12.65 -9.01 -4.60
CA ARG A 177 12.46 -8.60 -6.00
C ARG A 177 12.56 -9.75 -7.02
N PRO A 178 13.55 -10.66 -6.96
CA PRO A 178 13.68 -11.72 -7.96
C PRO A 178 12.47 -12.65 -7.98
N PHE A 179 11.98 -13.05 -6.79
CA PHE A 179 10.84 -13.96 -6.68
C PHE A 179 9.52 -13.29 -7.04
N VAL A 180 9.32 -12.03 -6.65
CA VAL A 180 8.11 -11.29 -7.02
C VAL A 180 8.09 -11.08 -8.54
N ALA A 181 9.19 -10.62 -9.14
CA ALA A 181 9.28 -10.45 -10.59
C ALA A 181 9.02 -11.77 -11.34
N GLU A 182 9.57 -12.89 -10.87
CA GLU A 182 9.32 -14.21 -11.43
C GLU A 182 7.86 -14.66 -11.25
N ALA A 183 7.26 -14.41 -10.08
CA ALA A 183 5.86 -14.74 -9.81
C ALA A 183 4.90 -13.93 -10.68
N LEU A 184 5.23 -12.67 -10.97
CA LEU A 184 4.46 -11.80 -11.87
C LEU A 184 4.64 -12.23 -13.34
N GLY A 185 5.81 -12.74 -13.73
CA GLY A 185 6.12 -13.20 -15.09
C GLY A 185 5.91 -12.11 -16.16
N ASP A 186 5.78 -12.53 -17.43
CA ASP A 186 5.41 -11.63 -18.55
C ASP A 186 3.88 -11.36 -18.64
N GLN A 187 3.16 -11.60 -17.55
CA GLN A 187 1.70 -11.46 -17.52
C GLN A 187 1.24 -9.98 -17.56
N GLY A 188 2.18 -9.03 -17.65
CA GLY A 188 1.95 -7.58 -17.73
C GLY A 188 1.28 -7.08 -19.01
N GLY A 189 0.86 -7.96 -19.92
CA GLY A 189 0.42 -7.62 -21.28
C GLY A 189 -1.02 -7.99 -21.64
N GLY A 190 -1.96 -8.10 -20.69
CA GLY A 190 -3.37 -8.25 -21.05
C GLY A 190 -3.85 -7.01 -21.83
N LYS A 191 -4.21 -7.17 -23.12
CA LYS A 191 -4.70 -6.13 -24.06
C LYS A 191 -5.88 -5.30 -23.50
N GLY A 192 -5.61 -4.37 -22.58
CA GLY A 192 -6.61 -3.46 -22.00
C GLY A 192 -7.74 -4.10 -21.17
N MET A 193 -7.77 -5.43 -21.01
CA MET A 193 -8.91 -6.17 -20.44
C MET A 193 -8.81 -6.43 -18.93
N GLY A 194 -7.84 -5.83 -18.25
CA GLY A 194 -7.52 -6.10 -16.86
C GLY A 194 -6.95 -7.51 -16.63
N MET A 195 -6.43 -7.74 -15.42
CA MET A 195 -5.88 -9.03 -15.01
C MET A 195 -6.97 -10.08 -14.81
N ASP A 196 -6.77 -11.31 -15.28
CA ASP A 196 -7.70 -12.41 -15.05
C ASP A 196 -7.64 -12.88 -13.58
N PRO A 197 -8.76 -12.88 -12.83
CA PRO A 197 -8.78 -13.33 -11.44
C PRO A 197 -8.27 -14.76 -11.23
N HIS A 198 -8.48 -15.66 -12.19
CA HIS A 198 -8.01 -17.05 -12.09
C HIS A 198 -6.50 -17.18 -12.22
N VAL A 199 -5.82 -16.18 -12.78
CA VAL A 199 -4.36 -16.12 -12.86
C VAL A 199 -3.79 -15.33 -11.68
N PHE A 200 -4.48 -14.24 -11.31
CA PHE A 200 -4.04 -13.36 -10.22
C PHE A 200 -4.09 -14.01 -8.85
N ALA A 201 -5.16 -14.75 -8.52
CA ALA A 201 -5.27 -15.38 -7.21
C ALA A 201 -4.16 -16.42 -6.95
N PRO A 202 -3.83 -17.36 -7.86
CA PRO A 202 -2.67 -18.26 -7.70
C PRO A 202 -1.33 -17.54 -7.62
N MET A 203 -1.17 -16.42 -8.34
CA MET A 203 0.03 -15.58 -8.27
C MET A 203 0.23 -15.00 -6.86
N LEU A 204 -0.83 -14.45 -6.25
CA LEU A 204 -0.80 -13.98 -4.87
C LEU A 204 -0.47 -15.13 -3.89
N GLN A 205 -1.02 -16.32 -4.10
CA GLN A 205 -0.70 -17.50 -3.29
C GLN A 205 0.76 -17.94 -3.44
N LYS A 206 1.36 -17.86 -4.64
CA LYS A 206 2.80 -18.12 -4.84
C LYS A 206 3.65 -17.14 -4.02
N ILE A 207 3.27 -15.86 -3.98
CA ILE A 207 3.96 -14.84 -3.18
C ILE A 207 3.81 -15.14 -1.68
N LEU A 208 2.61 -15.46 -1.19
CA LEU A 208 2.41 -15.86 0.22
C LEU A 208 3.23 -17.08 0.59
N GLY A 209 3.26 -18.12 -0.26
CA GLY A 209 4.06 -19.32 -0.02
C GLY A 209 5.58 -19.07 -0.03
N PHE A 210 6.05 -18.04 -0.74
CA PHE A 210 7.43 -17.56 -0.64
C PHE A 210 7.67 -16.87 0.71
N VAL A 211 6.80 -15.93 1.10
CA VAL A 211 6.91 -15.19 2.37
C VAL A 211 6.85 -16.15 3.58
N GLY A 212 5.95 -17.15 3.57
CA GLY A 212 5.88 -18.14 4.65
C GLY A 212 7.11 -19.03 4.75
N ARG A 213 7.74 -19.41 3.61
CA ARG A 213 8.92 -20.30 3.61
C ARG A 213 10.23 -19.59 3.92
N VAL A 214 10.36 -18.33 3.49
CA VAL A 214 11.61 -17.57 3.49
C VAL A 214 11.53 -16.35 4.41
N GLY A 215 10.40 -15.65 4.45
CA GLY A 215 10.23 -14.42 5.21
C GLY A 215 10.03 -14.65 6.70
N VAL A 216 9.01 -15.44 7.08
CA VAL A 216 8.70 -15.71 8.50
C VAL A 216 9.90 -16.28 9.26
N PRO A 217 10.60 -17.32 8.77
CA PRO A 217 11.72 -17.89 9.51
C PRO A 217 12.95 -16.97 9.57
N LEU A 218 13.09 -16.05 8.60
CA LEU A 218 14.13 -15.04 8.63
C LEU A 218 13.81 -13.96 9.66
N ALA A 219 12.57 -13.48 9.72
CA ALA A 219 12.11 -12.52 10.70
C ALA A 219 12.29 -13.06 12.13
N ASP A 220 11.84 -14.29 12.38
CA ASP A 220 12.01 -14.97 13.69
C ASP A 220 13.49 -15.09 14.08
N SER A 221 14.36 -15.44 13.12
CA SER A 221 15.80 -15.56 13.37
C SER A 221 16.46 -14.22 13.66
N VAL A 222 16.05 -13.15 12.97
CA VAL A 222 16.55 -11.79 13.23
C VAL A 222 16.09 -11.32 14.60
N GLU A 223 14.83 -11.52 14.99
CA GLU A 223 14.37 -11.17 16.33
C GLU A 223 15.08 -11.98 17.43
N THR A 224 15.37 -13.26 17.17
CA THR A 224 16.11 -14.13 18.10
C THR A 224 17.56 -13.68 18.31
N HIS A 225 18.26 -13.30 17.24
CA HIS A 225 19.70 -12.98 17.28
C HIS A 225 20.00 -11.48 17.42
N PHE A 226 19.01 -10.62 17.16
CA PHE A 226 19.09 -9.18 17.27
C PHE A 226 17.72 -8.61 17.71
N PRO A 227 17.32 -8.83 18.97
CA PRO A 227 16.04 -8.35 19.47
C PRO A 227 16.00 -6.82 19.51
N ALA A 228 14.81 -6.24 19.31
CA ALA A 228 14.60 -4.78 19.28
C ALA A 228 15.53 -4.04 18.29
N SER A 229 15.83 -4.70 17.16
CA SER A 229 16.74 -4.18 16.13
C SER A 229 16.27 -2.88 15.46
N GLY A 230 14.96 -2.60 15.51
CA GLY A 230 14.30 -1.53 14.77
C GLY A 230 14.10 -1.84 13.27
N TYR A 231 14.55 -3.01 12.79
CA TYR A 231 14.25 -3.45 11.42
C TYR A 231 12.86 -4.09 11.38
N ALA A 232 11.93 -3.40 10.72
CA ALA A 232 10.61 -3.95 10.41
C ALA A 232 10.69 -4.69 9.07
N LEU A 233 11.17 -5.93 9.08
CA LEU A 233 11.38 -6.72 7.86
C LEU A 233 10.05 -6.95 7.11
N GLU A 234 8.98 -7.16 7.85
CA GLU A 234 7.63 -7.41 7.34
C GLU A 234 7.15 -6.25 6.47
N SER A 235 7.25 -5.03 6.98
CA SER A 235 6.75 -3.83 6.33
C SER A 235 7.76 -3.23 5.35
N ARG A 236 8.98 -2.96 5.80
CA ARG A 236 9.98 -2.20 5.03
C ARG A 236 10.71 -3.04 3.99
N VAL A 237 10.82 -4.35 4.19
CA VAL A 237 11.51 -5.24 3.23
C VAL A 237 10.49 -6.01 2.38
N PHE A 238 9.67 -6.86 3.00
CA PHE A 238 8.75 -7.72 2.26
C PHE A 238 7.60 -6.94 1.62
N TRP A 239 6.78 -6.26 2.43
CA TRP A 239 5.61 -5.56 1.92
C TRP A 239 5.98 -4.44 0.94
N ARG A 240 6.95 -3.58 1.29
CA ARG A 240 7.40 -2.49 0.42
C ARG A 240 7.80 -2.97 -0.97
N GLU A 241 8.62 -4.02 -1.06
CA GLU A 241 9.08 -4.52 -2.36
C GLU A 241 7.97 -5.23 -3.14
N ILE A 242 7.10 -6.01 -2.47
CA ILE A 242 5.94 -6.66 -3.11
C ILE A 242 5.01 -5.59 -3.69
N ALA A 243 4.61 -4.61 -2.88
CA ALA A 243 3.68 -3.56 -3.28
C ALA A 243 4.23 -2.73 -4.44
N THR A 244 5.48 -2.25 -4.34
CA THR A 244 6.11 -1.43 -5.40
C THR A 244 6.28 -2.20 -6.71
N THR A 245 6.69 -3.47 -6.64
CA THR A 245 6.84 -4.32 -7.83
C THR A 245 5.48 -4.58 -8.50
N MET A 246 4.45 -4.92 -7.72
CA MET A 246 3.09 -5.10 -8.25
C MET A 246 2.53 -3.83 -8.87
N MET A 247 2.70 -2.68 -8.20
CA MET A 247 2.24 -1.37 -8.69
C MET A 247 2.92 -0.95 -10.00
N GLY A 248 4.18 -1.35 -10.21
CA GLY A 248 4.92 -1.09 -11.44
C GLY A 248 4.59 -2.06 -12.57
N ALA A 249 4.52 -3.36 -12.27
CA ALA A 249 4.30 -4.40 -13.26
C ALA A 249 2.83 -4.55 -13.71
N LEU A 250 1.86 -4.24 -12.84
CA LEU A 250 0.43 -4.44 -13.08
C LEU A 250 -0.38 -3.14 -12.94
N PRO A 251 -0.11 -2.08 -13.73
CA PRO A 251 -0.84 -0.81 -13.60
C PRO A 251 -2.33 -0.93 -13.93
N LEU A 252 -2.71 -1.84 -14.84
CA LEU A 252 -4.10 -2.07 -15.25
C LEU A 252 -4.92 -2.85 -14.20
N LEU A 253 -4.29 -3.43 -13.18
CA LEU A 253 -4.98 -4.11 -12.08
C LEU A 253 -5.91 -3.16 -11.32
N PHE A 254 -5.47 -1.92 -11.17
CA PHE A 254 -6.10 -0.90 -10.32
C PHE A 254 -7.18 -0.08 -11.04
N VAL A 255 -7.42 -0.34 -12.33
CA VAL A 255 -8.38 0.40 -13.16
C VAL A 255 -9.63 -0.47 -13.39
N PRO A 256 -10.84 0.03 -13.13
CA PRO A 256 -12.08 -0.74 -13.23
C PRO A 256 -12.60 -0.83 -14.68
N GLY A 257 -11.71 -1.11 -15.65
CA GLY A 257 -12.11 -1.26 -17.06
C GLY A 257 -13.10 -2.41 -17.27
N MET A 258 -12.87 -3.53 -16.58
CA MET A 258 -13.79 -4.66 -16.48
C MET A 258 -14.23 -4.79 -15.01
N PRO A 259 -15.43 -4.31 -14.63
CA PRO A 259 -15.80 -4.17 -13.23
C PRO A 259 -15.87 -5.50 -12.48
N ASP A 260 -16.30 -6.59 -13.13
CA ASP A 260 -16.33 -7.91 -12.48
C ASP A 260 -14.93 -8.41 -12.16
N ARG A 261 -13.98 -8.28 -13.09
CA ARG A 261 -12.57 -8.67 -12.85
C ARG A 261 -11.93 -7.80 -11.77
N PHE A 262 -12.18 -6.50 -11.82
CA PHE A 262 -11.71 -5.54 -10.80
C PHE A 262 -12.20 -5.94 -9.41
N HIS A 263 -13.48 -6.25 -9.26
CA HIS A 263 -14.08 -6.68 -7.99
C HIS A 263 -13.41 -7.95 -7.45
N HIS A 264 -13.28 -9.00 -8.28
CA HIS A 264 -12.64 -10.26 -7.86
C HIS A 264 -11.17 -10.05 -7.47
N ASN A 265 -10.42 -9.26 -8.25
CA ASN A 265 -9.02 -8.97 -7.96
C ASN A 265 -8.85 -8.13 -6.70
N TYR A 266 -9.74 -7.17 -6.47
CA TYR A 266 -9.78 -6.38 -5.23
C TYR A 266 -9.97 -7.28 -4.02
N LEU A 267 -10.99 -8.15 -4.04
CA LEU A 267 -11.24 -9.09 -2.94
C LEU A 267 -10.10 -10.11 -2.75
N ALA A 268 -9.49 -10.59 -3.83
CA ALA A 268 -8.32 -11.45 -3.75
C ALA A 268 -7.13 -10.74 -3.07
N THR A 269 -6.94 -9.45 -3.38
CA THR A 269 -5.89 -8.61 -2.78
C THR A 269 -6.16 -8.38 -1.29
N CYS A 270 -7.39 -8.06 -0.91
CA CYS A 270 -7.80 -7.95 0.49
C CYS A 270 -7.47 -9.22 1.29
N ARG A 271 -7.83 -10.40 0.76
CA ARG A 271 -7.52 -11.69 1.41
C ARG A 271 -6.02 -11.93 1.49
N PHE A 272 -5.28 -11.58 0.44
CA PHE A 272 -3.82 -11.66 0.43
C PHE A 272 -3.20 -10.81 1.53
N MET A 273 -3.67 -9.58 1.72
CA MET A 273 -3.14 -8.66 2.73
C MET A 273 -3.42 -9.14 4.15
N SER A 274 -4.62 -9.64 4.44
CA SER A 274 -4.91 -10.22 5.76
C SER A 274 -4.14 -11.51 6.01
N ALA A 275 -3.97 -12.37 5.00
CA ALA A 275 -3.12 -13.55 5.12
C ALA A 275 -1.65 -13.17 5.32
N PHE A 276 -1.18 -12.11 4.66
CA PHE A 276 0.16 -11.56 4.84
C PHE A 276 0.39 -11.05 6.26
N GLY A 277 -0.54 -10.26 6.81
CA GLY A 277 -0.47 -9.81 8.19
C GLY A 277 -0.46 -10.98 9.18
N ALA A 278 -1.38 -11.93 9.02
CA ALA A 278 -1.49 -13.08 9.91
C ALA A 278 -0.22 -13.98 9.95
N MET A 279 0.62 -13.97 8.90
CA MET A 279 1.87 -14.74 8.89
C MET A 279 2.92 -14.25 9.89
N PHE A 280 2.91 -12.97 10.22
CA PHE A 280 3.88 -12.37 11.15
C PHE A 280 3.27 -12.05 12.53
N ALA A 281 2.01 -12.42 12.74
CA ALA A 281 1.29 -12.22 14.00
C ALA A 281 1.87 -13.03 15.19
N SER A 282 2.78 -13.99 14.98
CA SER A 282 3.52 -14.61 16.09
C SER A 282 4.54 -13.66 16.73
N ILE A 283 4.83 -12.52 16.09
CA ILE A 283 5.87 -11.55 16.49
C ILE A 283 5.27 -10.39 17.31
N GLY A 284 3.94 -10.28 17.42
CA GLY A 284 3.26 -9.25 18.25
C GLY A 284 1.73 -9.37 18.24
N GLU A 285 1.04 -8.66 19.15
CA GLU A 285 -0.44 -8.62 19.18
C GLU A 285 -1.02 -8.18 17.81
N ASP A 286 -2.11 -8.83 17.36
CA ASP A 286 -2.70 -8.66 16.01
C ASP A 286 -2.88 -7.20 15.56
N SER A 287 -3.08 -6.26 16.50
CA SER A 287 -3.27 -4.84 16.22
C SER A 287 -1.98 -4.08 15.86
N ALA A 288 -0.81 -4.56 16.28
CA ALA A 288 0.46 -3.83 16.12
C ALA A 288 1.00 -3.93 14.69
N LEU A 289 0.80 -5.06 14.01
CA LEU A 289 1.29 -5.24 12.65
C LEU A 289 0.46 -4.45 11.64
N ASP A 290 -0.85 -4.33 11.85
CA ASP A 290 -1.72 -3.48 11.03
C ASP A 290 -1.32 -2.00 11.15
N GLU A 291 -0.94 -1.54 12.35
CA GLU A 291 -0.40 -0.19 12.56
C GLU A 291 0.96 0.00 11.87
N LEU A 292 1.86 -0.99 11.96
CA LEU A 292 3.18 -0.94 11.30
C LEU A 292 3.08 -0.96 9.77
N LEU A 293 2.15 -1.73 9.22
CA LEU A 293 1.86 -1.74 7.78
C LEU A 293 1.19 -0.42 7.37
N ALA A 294 0.27 0.11 8.17
CA ALA A 294 -0.38 1.40 7.89
C ALA A 294 0.61 2.58 7.92
N ALA A 295 1.65 2.51 8.75
CA ALA A 295 2.73 3.51 8.81
C ALA A 295 3.64 3.50 7.56
N GLU A 296 3.62 2.42 6.77
CA GLU A 296 4.48 2.26 5.61
C GLU A 296 3.90 2.97 4.37
N PRO A 297 4.61 3.92 3.73
CA PRO A 297 4.09 4.69 2.60
C PRO A 297 3.62 3.84 1.41
N SER A 298 4.28 2.70 1.14
CA SER A 298 3.89 1.82 0.05
C SER A 298 2.54 1.14 0.28
N TYR A 299 2.14 0.94 1.55
CA TYR A 299 0.83 0.41 1.91
C TYR A 299 -0.28 1.41 1.55
N ALA A 300 -0.12 2.66 1.99
CA ALA A 300 -1.07 3.73 1.68
C ALA A 300 -1.17 3.99 0.17
N GLU A 301 -0.04 4.01 -0.54
CA GLU A 301 -0.03 4.20 -2.00
C GLU A 301 -0.74 3.05 -2.72
N PHE A 302 -0.48 1.80 -2.32
CA PHE A 302 -1.09 0.61 -2.90
C PHE A 302 -2.62 0.64 -2.77
N ASN A 303 -3.13 0.99 -1.58
CA ASN A 303 -4.56 1.11 -1.35
C ASN A 303 -5.18 2.25 -2.17
N ARG A 304 -4.49 3.40 -2.24
CA ARG A 304 -4.94 4.58 -3.00
C ARG A 304 -5.03 4.32 -4.50
N LYS A 305 -4.21 3.41 -5.06
CA LYS A 305 -4.27 3.11 -6.49
C LYS A 305 -5.60 2.50 -6.92
N TRP A 306 -6.29 1.75 -6.06
CA TRP A 306 -7.57 1.15 -6.38
C TRP A 306 -8.64 2.22 -6.64
N GLN A 307 -9.09 2.34 -7.89
CA GLN A 307 -10.06 3.37 -8.29
C GLN A 307 -11.51 2.98 -7.93
N LEU A 308 -11.77 2.81 -6.63
CA LEU A 308 -13.08 2.40 -6.10
C LEU A 308 -14.21 3.36 -6.50
N SER A 309 -13.91 4.66 -6.59
CA SER A 309 -14.89 5.65 -7.02
C SER A 309 -15.32 5.48 -8.49
N ALA A 310 -14.37 5.17 -9.37
CA ALA A 310 -14.65 4.89 -10.77
C ALA A 310 -15.43 3.57 -10.91
N TYR A 311 -15.06 2.55 -10.13
CA TYR A 311 -15.79 1.28 -10.08
C TYR A 311 -17.26 1.49 -9.69
N PHE A 312 -17.51 2.23 -8.61
CA PHE A 312 -18.87 2.56 -8.19
C PHE A 312 -19.65 3.31 -9.28
N THR A 313 -19.01 4.23 -9.97
CA THR A 313 -19.64 5.01 -11.05
C THR A 313 -20.11 4.11 -12.19
N ILE A 314 -19.30 3.12 -12.58
CA ILE A 314 -19.67 2.13 -13.61
C ILE A 314 -20.85 1.27 -13.14
N ARG A 315 -20.81 0.74 -11.91
CA ARG A 315 -21.89 -0.07 -11.34
C ARG A 315 -23.19 0.73 -11.17
N LYS A 316 -23.10 1.97 -10.69
CA LYS A 316 -24.25 2.88 -10.59
C LYS A 316 -24.88 3.15 -11.95
N LYS A 317 -24.07 3.43 -12.97
CA LYS A 317 -24.56 3.67 -14.33
C LYS A 317 -25.34 2.47 -14.85
N HIS A 318 -24.81 1.26 -14.64
CA HIS A 318 -25.48 0.01 -15.02
C HIS A 318 -26.88 -0.11 -14.38
N VAL A 319 -26.97 0.11 -13.07
CA VAL A 319 -28.26 0.11 -12.34
C VAL A 319 -29.21 1.18 -12.89
N VAL A 320 -28.73 2.41 -13.11
CA VAL A 320 -29.54 3.52 -13.60
C VAL A 320 -30.04 3.29 -15.05
N ASP A 321 -29.24 2.67 -15.90
CA ASP A 321 -29.63 2.39 -17.29
C ASP A 321 -30.75 1.33 -17.37
N VAL A 322 -30.75 0.34 -16.47
CA VAL A 322 -31.85 -0.63 -16.33
C VAL A 322 -33.12 0.05 -15.80
N LEU A 323 -33.01 0.91 -14.80
CA LEU A 323 -34.15 1.68 -14.27
C LEU A 323 -34.77 2.59 -15.34
N ALA A 324 -33.94 3.22 -16.17
CA ALA A 324 -34.38 4.10 -17.25
C ALA A 324 -34.90 3.36 -18.49
N GLY A 325 -34.81 2.02 -18.54
CA GLY A 325 -35.19 1.22 -19.71
C GLY A 325 -34.32 1.47 -20.95
N ARG A 326 -33.14 2.09 -20.79
CA ARG A 326 -32.24 2.45 -21.91
C ARG A 326 -31.46 1.27 -22.50
N GLY A 327 -31.68 0.06 -22.00
CA GLY A 327 -31.21 -1.20 -22.61
C GLY A 327 -32.01 -1.65 -23.83
N ALA A 328 -33.21 -1.08 -24.08
CA ALA A 328 -34.08 -1.44 -25.20
C ALA A 328 -34.06 -0.36 -26.30
N GLY A 329 -33.22 -0.56 -27.32
CA GLY A 329 -33.48 -0.11 -28.70
C GLY A 329 -33.78 1.37 -28.97
N ARG A 330 -32.81 2.28 -28.80
CA ARG A 330 -32.79 3.59 -29.51
C ARG A 330 -31.36 4.07 -29.81
N ARG A 331 -30.62 3.33 -30.65
CA ARG A 331 -29.42 3.85 -31.35
C ARG A 331 -29.43 3.54 -32.86
N GLY A 332 -30.61 3.36 -33.46
CA GLY A 332 -30.73 2.89 -34.84
C GLY A 332 -31.55 3.75 -35.81
N ALA A 333 -32.14 4.87 -35.38
CA ALA A 333 -33.11 5.58 -36.23
C ALA A 333 -32.81 7.07 -36.50
N ASP A 334 -31.98 7.75 -35.70
CA ASP A 334 -31.86 9.22 -35.82
C ASP A 334 -30.60 9.73 -36.54
N ASP A 335 -29.65 8.85 -36.92
CA ASP A 335 -28.41 9.25 -37.62
C ASP A 335 -28.46 9.05 -39.16
N ALA A 336 -29.64 8.79 -39.73
CA ALA A 336 -29.79 8.61 -41.18
C ALA A 336 -30.06 9.91 -41.98
N GLN A 337 -30.14 11.08 -41.34
CA GLN A 337 -30.46 12.35 -41.99
C GLN A 337 -29.62 13.53 -41.49
N SER A 338 -28.29 13.39 -41.45
CA SER A 338 -27.40 14.56 -41.53
C SER A 338 -26.01 14.16 -41.99
N GLY A 339 -25.70 14.39 -43.26
CA GLY A 339 -24.37 14.08 -43.80
C GLY A 339 -24.24 14.15 -45.32
N MET A 340 -24.96 15.05 -45.98
CA MET A 340 -24.77 15.32 -47.40
C MET A 340 -23.94 16.61 -47.55
N ALA A 341 -22.61 16.49 -47.69
CA ALA A 341 -21.78 17.47 -48.41
C ALA A 341 -20.28 17.08 -48.50
N ARG A 342 -19.85 16.87 -49.74
CA ARG A 342 -18.57 17.30 -50.38
C ARG A 342 -17.27 16.49 -50.18
N SER A 343 -16.87 15.92 -51.32
CA SER A 343 -15.63 15.25 -51.80
C SER A 343 -14.34 16.12 -51.70
N PRO A 344 -13.13 15.77 -52.24
CA PRO A 344 -12.75 14.64 -53.13
C PRO A 344 -11.34 13.99 -52.96
N GLY A 345 -11.09 12.89 -53.69
CA GLY A 345 -9.82 12.68 -54.44
C GLY A 345 -9.01 11.39 -54.25
N LEU A 346 -8.97 10.57 -55.31
CA LEU A 346 -7.83 9.77 -55.85
C LEU A 346 -7.23 8.63 -55.00
N GLY A 347 -6.93 7.41 -55.48
CA GLY A 347 -6.86 6.82 -56.80
C GLY A 347 -6.57 5.30 -56.68
N ALA A 348 -6.81 4.56 -57.76
CA ALA A 348 -6.87 3.10 -57.83
C ALA A 348 -5.50 2.39 -57.79
N ALA A 349 -5.47 1.13 -57.31
CA ALA A 349 -4.74 0.02 -57.93
C ALA A 349 -5.19 -1.36 -57.39
N ARG A 350 -5.35 -2.32 -58.31
CA ARG A 350 -5.81 -3.72 -58.12
C ARG A 350 -4.66 -4.62 -57.65
N SER A 351 -4.96 -5.66 -56.88
CA SER A 351 -4.61 -7.06 -57.23
C SER A 351 -5.33 -8.07 -56.32
N ARG A 352 -5.71 -9.20 -56.92
CA ARG A 352 -6.41 -10.36 -56.33
C ARG A 352 -5.37 -11.42 -55.92
N SER A 353 -5.59 -12.12 -54.81
CA SER A 353 -5.63 -13.61 -54.75
C SER A 353 -5.61 -14.12 -53.29
N GLY A 354 -6.46 -15.12 -52.98
CA GLY A 354 -6.09 -16.20 -52.05
C GLY A 354 -6.90 -16.38 -50.76
N ALA A 355 -7.97 -17.18 -50.86
CA ALA A 355 -8.57 -18.09 -49.85
C ALA A 355 -9.21 -17.55 -48.54
N PRO A 356 -10.35 -18.13 -48.10
CA PRO A 356 -11.09 -17.71 -46.91
C PRO A 356 -10.58 -18.42 -45.65
N SER A 357 -10.43 -17.68 -44.56
CA SER A 357 -10.26 -18.22 -43.20
C SER A 357 -11.36 -17.63 -42.30
N PRO A 358 -11.97 -18.39 -41.37
CA PRO A 358 -13.22 -18.02 -40.72
C PRO A 358 -12.94 -17.04 -39.58
N ALA A 359 -12.95 -15.75 -39.88
CA ALA A 359 -13.00 -14.67 -38.90
C ALA A 359 -14.37 -14.00 -38.97
N ALA A 360 -15.40 -14.72 -38.54
CA ALA A 360 -16.74 -14.18 -38.34
C ALA A 360 -17.28 -14.70 -37.01
N GLY A 361 -17.18 -13.88 -35.98
CA GLY A 361 -17.78 -14.16 -34.69
C GLY A 361 -17.03 -13.46 -33.57
N LEU A 362 -17.25 -12.16 -33.42
CA LEU A 362 -17.14 -11.43 -32.15
C LEU A 362 -17.57 -9.96 -32.36
N VAL A 363 -18.82 -9.80 -32.82
CA VAL A 363 -19.60 -8.59 -32.60
C VAL A 363 -20.94 -9.05 -32.02
N ALA A 364 -20.92 -9.54 -30.77
CA ALA A 364 -22.13 -10.07 -30.12
C ALA A 364 -22.20 -9.85 -28.59
N HIS A 365 -21.23 -9.17 -27.95
CA HIS A 365 -21.31 -8.96 -26.49
C HIS A 365 -22.20 -7.79 -26.06
N GLY A 366 -22.57 -6.87 -26.96
CA GLY A 366 -23.47 -5.76 -26.64
C GLY A 366 -24.96 -6.10 -26.68
N ALA A 367 -25.37 -7.04 -27.55
CA ALA A 367 -26.78 -7.38 -27.77
C ALA A 367 -27.28 -8.55 -26.90
N GLN A 368 -26.37 -9.42 -26.43
CA GLN A 368 -26.72 -10.53 -25.53
C GLN A 368 -26.90 -10.09 -24.06
N ALA A 369 -26.15 -9.08 -23.61
CA ALA A 369 -26.26 -8.57 -22.24
C ALA A 369 -27.62 -7.89 -21.97
N SER A 370 -28.17 -7.16 -22.95
CA SER A 370 -29.49 -6.51 -22.80
C SER A 370 -30.66 -7.51 -22.72
N GLY A 371 -30.53 -8.68 -23.36
CA GLY A 371 -31.53 -9.75 -23.27
C GLY A 371 -31.52 -10.41 -21.89
N ALA A 372 -30.32 -10.79 -21.40
CA ALA A 372 -30.17 -11.41 -20.09
C ALA A 372 -30.63 -10.51 -18.92
N GLU A 373 -30.45 -9.19 -19.03
CA GLU A 373 -30.92 -8.24 -18.02
C GLU A 373 -32.43 -8.08 -18.02
N HIS A 374 -33.06 -8.03 -19.19
CA HIS A 374 -34.51 -8.02 -19.29
C HIS A 374 -35.10 -9.31 -18.72
N ASP A 375 -34.52 -10.46 -19.07
CA ASP A 375 -34.91 -11.76 -18.53
C ASP A 375 -34.74 -11.82 -17.02
N ALA A 376 -33.67 -11.21 -16.46
CA ALA A 376 -33.48 -11.15 -15.01
C ALA A 376 -34.52 -10.28 -14.29
N VAL A 377 -34.93 -9.15 -14.87
CA VAL A 377 -36.02 -8.31 -14.32
C VAL A 377 -37.36 -9.05 -14.41
N VAL A 378 -37.60 -9.80 -15.49
CA VAL A 378 -38.79 -10.64 -15.65
C VAL A 378 -38.79 -11.81 -14.65
N GLN A 379 -37.66 -12.46 -14.41
CA GLN A 379 -37.54 -13.50 -13.39
C GLN A 379 -37.74 -12.94 -11.99
N ALA A 380 -37.12 -11.81 -11.65
CA ALA A 380 -37.34 -11.14 -10.36
C ALA A 380 -38.82 -10.79 -10.15
N ARG A 381 -39.54 -10.43 -11.21
CA ARG A 381 -40.98 -10.17 -11.18
C ARG A 381 -41.78 -11.44 -10.85
N LEU A 382 -41.43 -12.58 -11.44
CA LEU A 382 -42.09 -13.87 -11.19
C LEU A 382 -41.82 -14.40 -9.78
N ASP A 383 -40.56 -14.36 -9.35
CA ASP A 383 -40.12 -14.90 -8.05
C ASP A 383 -40.70 -14.11 -6.87
N ALA A 384 -40.83 -12.79 -7.00
CA ALA A 384 -41.35 -11.92 -5.95
C ALA A 384 -42.87 -11.69 -6.05
N GLY A 385 -43.56 -12.27 -7.04
CA GLY A 385 -45.00 -12.07 -7.24
C GLY A 385 -45.38 -10.62 -7.55
N LEU A 386 -44.53 -9.89 -8.27
CA LEU A 386 -44.74 -8.49 -8.62
C LEU A 386 -45.51 -8.36 -9.94
N HIS A 387 -46.37 -7.37 -10.03
CA HIS A 387 -47.21 -7.16 -11.20
C HIS A 387 -46.71 -6.04 -12.12
N THR A 388 -45.93 -5.10 -11.61
CA THR A 388 -45.54 -3.88 -12.32
C THR A 388 -44.05 -3.90 -12.66
N GLU A 389 -43.72 -3.43 -13.87
CA GLU A 389 -42.34 -3.37 -14.34
C GLU A 389 -41.48 -2.42 -13.48
N ALA A 390 -42.08 -1.34 -12.96
CA ALA A 390 -41.40 -0.40 -12.07
C ALA A 390 -40.99 -1.04 -10.74
N ALA A 391 -41.86 -1.87 -10.15
CA ALA A 391 -41.54 -2.58 -8.90
C ALA A 391 -40.46 -3.64 -9.11
N ALA A 392 -40.55 -4.42 -10.20
CA ALA A 392 -39.55 -5.41 -10.57
C ALA A 392 -38.17 -4.78 -10.79
N LYS A 393 -38.10 -3.66 -11.53
CA LYS A 393 -36.84 -2.92 -11.75
C LYS A 393 -36.26 -2.35 -10.45
N ALA A 394 -37.09 -1.84 -9.56
CA ALA A 394 -36.64 -1.30 -8.26
C ALA A 394 -36.03 -2.40 -7.39
N ILE A 395 -36.73 -3.53 -7.25
CA ILE A 395 -36.28 -4.67 -6.45
C ILE A 395 -35.01 -5.29 -7.05
N TRP A 396 -34.96 -5.48 -8.37
CA TRP A 396 -33.75 -5.93 -9.04
C TRP A 396 -32.57 -4.98 -8.77
N ALA A 397 -32.77 -3.66 -8.90
CA ALA A 397 -31.73 -2.67 -8.69
C ALA A 397 -31.19 -2.66 -7.25
N ILE A 398 -32.07 -2.76 -6.25
CA ILE A 398 -31.68 -2.87 -4.84
C ILE A 398 -30.90 -4.18 -4.62
N SER A 399 -31.44 -5.31 -5.10
CA SER A 399 -30.76 -6.61 -5.02
C SER A 399 -29.36 -6.57 -5.62
N ARG A 400 -29.20 -5.90 -6.77
CA ARG A 400 -27.92 -5.79 -7.47
C ARG A 400 -26.91 -4.92 -6.72
N CYS A 401 -27.34 -3.92 -5.97
CA CYS A 401 -26.45 -3.08 -5.15
C CYS A 401 -25.76 -3.87 -4.03
N TRP A 402 -26.44 -4.90 -3.50
CA TRP A 402 -25.99 -5.70 -2.36
C TRP A 402 -25.52 -7.10 -2.76
N ALA A 403 -25.46 -7.40 -4.05
CA ALA A 403 -24.98 -8.67 -4.55
C ALA A 403 -23.49 -8.87 -4.24
N SER A 404 -23.09 -10.09 -3.87
CA SER A 404 -21.73 -10.40 -3.44
C SER A 404 -20.65 -10.19 -4.52
N ASP A 405 -21.04 -10.19 -5.79
CA ASP A 405 -20.19 -9.94 -6.97
C ASP A 405 -20.13 -8.45 -7.38
N VAL A 406 -20.87 -7.58 -6.68
CA VAL A 406 -20.94 -6.13 -6.96
C VAL A 406 -20.50 -5.32 -5.76
N TYR A 407 -20.97 -5.68 -4.57
CA TYR A 407 -20.76 -4.94 -3.34
C TYR A 407 -19.28 -4.96 -2.92
N LEU A 408 -18.79 -3.81 -2.48
CA LEU A 408 -17.49 -3.63 -1.85
C LEU A 408 -17.69 -2.80 -0.57
N GLU A 409 -17.18 -3.31 0.54
CA GLU A 409 -17.36 -2.72 1.88
C GLU A 409 -16.92 -1.24 1.99
N PRO A 410 -15.77 -0.80 1.42
CA PRO A 410 -15.38 0.62 1.47
C PRO A 410 -16.36 1.56 0.74
N LEU A 411 -17.25 1.02 -0.09
CA LEU A 411 -18.26 1.78 -0.83
C LEU A 411 -19.65 1.68 -0.19
N ALA A 412 -19.77 1.12 1.01
CA ALA A 412 -21.04 0.89 1.70
C ALA A 412 -21.92 2.16 1.74
N ALA A 413 -21.37 3.30 2.15
CA ALA A 413 -22.10 4.56 2.22
C ALA A 413 -22.69 4.98 0.85
N ARG A 414 -21.94 4.74 -0.24
CA ARG A 414 -22.38 5.08 -1.60
C ARG A 414 -23.43 4.11 -2.13
N PHE A 415 -23.32 2.81 -1.81
CA PHE A 415 -24.36 1.83 -2.13
C PHE A 415 -25.64 2.05 -1.33
N TRP A 416 -25.54 2.49 -0.08
CA TRP A 416 -26.68 2.96 0.70
C TRP A 416 -27.36 4.16 0.07
N GLN A 417 -26.58 5.18 -0.31
CA GLN A 417 -27.11 6.36 -1.01
C GLN A 417 -27.83 5.96 -2.32
N LEU A 418 -27.25 5.03 -3.09
CA LEU A 418 -27.88 4.50 -4.31
C LEU A 418 -29.19 3.77 -3.99
N THR A 419 -29.20 2.92 -2.96
CA THR A 419 -30.41 2.21 -2.52
C THR A 419 -31.55 3.19 -2.20
N ILE A 420 -31.26 4.25 -1.46
CA ILE A 420 -32.24 5.31 -1.16
C ILE A 420 -32.70 6.01 -2.43
N GLN A 421 -31.79 6.31 -3.37
CA GLN A 421 -32.14 6.90 -4.66
C GLN A 421 -33.09 6.01 -5.47
N VAL A 422 -32.89 4.68 -5.46
CA VAL A 422 -33.79 3.73 -6.13
C VAL A 422 -35.17 3.71 -5.48
N VAL A 423 -35.24 3.72 -4.14
CA VAL A 423 -36.52 3.77 -3.41
C VAL A 423 -37.28 5.07 -3.72
N LEU A 424 -36.58 6.21 -3.75
CA LEU A 424 -37.17 7.49 -4.10
C LEU A 424 -37.66 7.51 -5.55
N TRP A 425 -36.86 6.98 -6.48
CA TRP A 425 -37.25 6.81 -7.88
C TRP A 425 -38.52 5.97 -8.01
N TYR A 426 -38.60 4.84 -7.30
CA TYR A 426 -39.77 3.96 -7.33
C TYR A 426 -41.02 4.68 -6.80
N ARG A 427 -40.89 5.40 -5.68
CA ARG A 427 -41.99 6.20 -5.11
C ARG A 427 -42.48 7.28 -6.07
N GLN A 428 -41.56 7.97 -6.74
CA GLN A 428 -41.92 9.04 -7.67
C GLN A 428 -42.61 8.48 -8.92
N THR A 429 -42.06 7.39 -9.47
CA THR A 429 -42.60 6.74 -10.68
C THR A 429 -43.99 6.18 -10.41
N THR A 430 -44.17 5.46 -9.30
CA THR A 430 -45.49 4.94 -8.89
C THR A 430 -46.49 6.04 -8.57
N GLY A 431 -46.06 7.13 -7.90
CA GLY A 431 -46.94 8.27 -7.64
C GLY A 431 -47.43 8.96 -8.92
N GLN A 432 -46.56 9.05 -9.95
CA GLN A 432 -46.93 9.60 -11.25
C GLN A 432 -47.90 8.69 -12.01
N THR A 433 -47.62 7.38 -12.09
CA THR A 433 -48.51 6.42 -12.77
C THR A 433 -49.85 6.31 -12.06
N LEU A 434 -49.86 6.21 -10.73
CA LEU A 434 -51.10 6.19 -9.93
C LEU A 434 -51.91 7.47 -10.14
N GLY A 435 -51.27 8.63 -10.16
CA GLY A 435 -51.93 9.90 -10.42
C GLY A 435 -52.52 10.01 -11.84
N GLN A 436 -51.90 9.39 -12.85
CA GLN A 436 -52.43 9.30 -14.20
C GLN A 436 -53.63 8.34 -14.28
N LEU A 437 -53.51 7.15 -13.69
CA LEU A 437 -54.57 6.14 -13.66
C LEU A 437 -55.81 6.65 -12.91
N VAL A 438 -55.63 7.32 -11.76
CA VAL A 438 -56.74 7.93 -11.02
C VAL A 438 -57.44 9.03 -11.84
N LYS A 439 -56.68 9.87 -12.57
CA LYS A 439 -57.26 10.88 -13.46
C LYS A 439 -58.01 10.25 -14.63
N ALA A 440 -57.43 9.23 -15.27
CA ALA A 440 -58.05 8.49 -16.37
C ALA A 440 -59.35 7.81 -15.91
N ASN A 441 -59.34 7.14 -14.76
CA ASN A 441 -60.52 6.48 -14.21
C ASN A 441 -61.59 7.49 -13.75
N SER A 442 -61.20 8.67 -13.24
CA SER A 442 -62.16 9.74 -12.90
C SER A 442 -62.89 10.35 -14.10
N ALA A 443 -62.38 10.12 -15.32
CA ALA A 443 -63.05 10.52 -16.56
C ALA A 443 -64.09 9.49 -17.04
N LEU A 444 -64.10 8.28 -16.46
CA LEU A 444 -65.09 7.23 -16.70
C LEU A 444 -66.25 7.38 -15.69
N ALA A 445 -67.50 7.18 -16.12
CA ALA A 445 -68.69 7.37 -15.27
C ALA A 445 -69.42 6.04 -14.97
N GLY A 446 -69.88 5.87 -13.72
CA GLY A 446 -70.77 4.77 -13.31
C GLY A 446 -70.09 3.40 -13.23
N ALA A 447 -70.85 2.33 -13.49
CA ALA A 447 -70.38 0.93 -13.40
C ALA A 447 -69.18 0.62 -14.33
N ALA A 448 -69.03 1.37 -15.42
CA ALA A 448 -67.89 1.23 -16.35
C ALA A 448 -66.54 1.64 -15.73
N ALA A 449 -66.53 2.46 -14.68
CA ALA A 449 -65.31 2.80 -13.95
C ALA A 449 -64.85 1.67 -13.01
N LEU A 450 -65.77 0.77 -12.59
CA LEU A 450 -65.50 -0.36 -11.70
C LEU A 450 -64.98 -1.60 -12.43
N GLU A 451 -65.32 -1.74 -13.71
CA GLU A 451 -64.92 -2.84 -14.60
C GLU A 451 -63.73 -2.45 -15.51
N SER A 452 -63.11 -1.31 -15.24
CA SER A 452 -62.06 -0.74 -16.09
C SER A 452 -60.71 -1.44 -15.83
N PRO A 453 -59.92 -1.75 -16.87
CA PRO A 453 -58.58 -2.33 -16.71
C PRO A 453 -57.66 -1.44 -15.85
N GLU A 454 -57.96 -0.15 -15.76
CA GLU A 454 -57.27 0.81 -14.91
C GLU A 454 -57.41 0.50 -13.42
N ILE A 455 -58.54 -0.06 -12.95
CA ILE A 455 -58.69 -0.49 -11.55
C ILE A 455 -57.82 -1.69 -11.23
N ASP A 456 -57.72 -2.66 -12.14
CA ASP A 456 -56.86 -3.82 -11.96
C ASP A 456 -55.38 -3.40 -11.88
N GLU A 457 -54.96 -2.46 -12.72
CA GLU A 457 -53.61 -1.87 -12.63
C GLU A 457 -53.38 -1.09 -11.33
N LEU A 458 -54.40 -0.36 -10.82
CA LEU A 458 -54.32 0.31 -9.52
C LEU A 458 -54.15 -0.70 -8.37
N LEU A 459 -54.92 -1.79 -8.37
CA LEU A 459 -54.81 -2.85 -7.37
C LEU A 459 -53.45 -3.55 -7.42
N GLN A 460 -52.92 -3.78 -8.62
CA GLN A 460 -51.56 -4.31 -8.83
C GLN A 460 -50.48 -3.38 -8.26
N HIS A 461 -50.58 -2.06 -8.49
CA HIS A 461 -49.66 -1.09 -7.89
C HIS A 461 -49.74 -1.04 -6.36
N VAL A 462 -50.94 -1.19 -5.78
CA VAL A 462 -51.13 -1.24 -4.32
C VAL A 462 -50.53 -2.52 -3.73
N HIS A 463 -50.77 -3.66 -4.37
CA HIS A 463 -50.16 -4.95 -4.00
C HIS A 463 -48.63 -4.87 -4.05
N ASP A 464 -48.07 -4.42 -5.16
CA ASP A 464 -46.62 -4.29 -5.35
C ASP A 464 -46.01 -3.31 -4.36
N SER A 465 -46.69 -2.21 -4.00
CA SER A 465 -46.21 -1.30 -2.95
C SER A 465 -46.12 -1.99 -1.59
N TRP A 466 -47.02 -2.92 -1.27
CA TRP A 466 -46.97 -3.65 -0.01
C TRP A 466 -45.86 -4.71 -0.03
N VAL A 467 -45.80 -5.52 -1.08
CA VAL A 467 -44.76 -6.55 -1.28
C VAL A 467 -43.37 -5.92 -1.31
N SER A 468 -43.18 -4.82 -2.04
CA SER A 468 -41.88 -4.15 -2.15
C SER A 468 -41.37 -3.62 -0.81
N ARG A 469 -42.25 -3.14 0.08
CA ARG A 469 -41.84 -2.69 1.42
C ARG A 469 -41.32 -3.85 2.26
N ALA A 470 -42.01 -4.99 2.22
CA ALA A 470 -41.58 -6.19 2.94
C ALA A 470 -40.23 -6.69 2.40
N LEU A 471 -40.08 -6.75 1.08
CA LEU A 471 -38.87 -7.24 0.42
C LEU A 471 -37.67 -6.32 0.66
N VAL A 472 -37.86 -5.00 0.58
CA VAL A 472 -36.80 -4.02 0.86
C VAL A 472 -36.38 -4.07 2.33
N ALA A 473 -37.33 -4.23 3.25
CA ALA A 473 -37.03 -4.38 4.67
C ALA A 473 -36.24 -5.66 4.97
N ASP A 474 -36.59 -6.76 4.30
CA ASP A 474 -35.89 -8.04 4.43
C ASP A 474 -34.49 -7.98 3.80
N GLN A 475 -34.33 -7.39 2.62
CA GLN A 475 -33.03 -7.20 1.99
C GLN A 475 -32.11 -6.28 2.80
N ILE A 476 -32.63 -5.19 3.33
CA ILE A 476 -31.87 -4.32 4.24
C ILE A 476 -31.41 -5.11 5.46
N ARG A 477 -32.28 -5.96 6.03
CA ARG A 477 -31.96 -6.76 7.21
C ARG A 477 -30.97 -7.89 6.93
N THR A 478 -31.09 -8.56 5.79
CA THR A 478 -30.23 -9.70 5.41
C THR A 478 -28.89 -9.22 4.85
N ALA A 479 -28.88 -8.26 3.92
CA ALA A 479 -27.64 -7.76 3.33
C ALA A 479 -26.77 -6.99 4.34
N SER A 480 -27.36 -6.18 5.22
CA SER A 480 -26.57 -5.44 6.23
C SER A 480 -26.01 -6.34 7.35
N CYS A 481 -26.58 -7.53 7.55
CA CYS A 481 -26.22 -8.41 8.66
C CYS A 481 -25.52 -9.71 8.24
N GLN A 482 -25.59 -10.11 6.96
CA GLN A 482 -25.10 -11.41 6.49
C GLN A 482 -23.97 -11.35 5.46
N LEU A 483 -23.58 -10.17 4.97
CA LEU A 483 -22.36 -10.07 4.17
C LEU A 483 -21.19 -10.41 5.11
N PRO A 484 -20.47 -11.53 4.91
CA PRO A 484 -19.28 -11.80 5.69
C PRO A 484 -18.36 -10.61 5.49
N VAL A 485 -17.96 -9.94 6.57
CA VAL A 485 -17.02 -8.81 6.49
C VAL A 485 -15.80 -9.34 5.73
N PRO A 486 -15.63 -8.98 4.44
CA PRO A 486 -14.44 -9.41 3.75
C PRO A 486 -13.27 -8.74 4.46
N PRO A 487 -12.09 -9.37 4.50
CA PRO A 487 -10.91 -8.73 5.06
C PRO A 487 -10.81 -7.31 4.52
N GLN A 488 -10.88 -6.32 5.40
CA GLN A 488 -10.78 -4.93 4.99
C GLN A 488 -9.30 -4.62 4.85
N MET A 489 -8.92 -3.86 3.82
CA MET A 489 -7.65 -3.16 3.91
C MET A 489 -7.81 -2.12 5.01
N PRO A 490 -7.02 -2.14 6.10
CA PRO A 490 -7.08 -1.09 7.09
C PRO A 490 -7.03 0.27 6.39
N PRO A 491 -7.88 1.21 6.85
CA PRO A 491 -7.90 2.55 6.26
C PRO A 491 -6.48 3.12 6.32
N ALA A 492 -6.02 3.70 5.22
CA ALA A 492 -4.82 4.52 5.26
C ALA A 492 -5.08 5.60 6.33
N LEU A 493 -4.33 5.57 7.44
CA LEU A 493 -4.35 6.65 8.42
C LEU A 493 -3.76 7.89 7.76
N GLY A 494 -4.62 8.64 7.06
CA GLY A 494 -4.27 9.88 6.40
C GLY A 494 -4.81 9.96 4.97
N ALA A 495 -5.98 10.59 4.85
CA ALA A 495 -6.35 11.60 3.84
C ALA A 495 -7.82 11.50 3.44
N ASP A 496 -8.74 11.61 4.41
CA ASP A 496 -10.09 12.12 4.14
C ASP A 496 -10.46 13.10 5.27
N GLY A 497 -9.76 14.24 5.25
CA GLY A 497 -10.31 15.48 5.75
C GLY A 497 -11.08 16.16 4.63
N GLU A 498 -12.14 15.53 4.11
CA GLU A 498 -13.16 16.27 3.39
C GLU A 498 -14.08 16.91 4.43
N SER A 499 -13.90 18.21 4.59
CA SER A 499 -14.74 19.11 5.36
C SER A 499 -16.20 18.91 5.00
N ALA A 500 -16.97 18.31 5.92
CA ALA A 500 -18.40 18.50 5.97
C ALA A 500 -18.68 19.90 6.51
N ASP A 501 -18.77 20.87 5.61
CA ASP A 501 -19.45 22.15 5.80
C ASP A 501 -20.23 22.45 4.50
N ALA A 502 -21.54 22.16 4.54
CA ALA A 502 -22.66 22.79 3.82
C ALA A 502 -23.92 21.91 3.92
#